data_AF-A0A2H0U841-F1
#
_entry.id   AF-A0A2H0U841-F1
#
_cell.length_a   1.000
_cell.length_b   1.000
_cell.length_c   1.000
_cell.angle_alpha   90.00
_cell.angle_beta   90.00
_cell.angle_gamma   90.00
#
_symmetry.space_group_name_H-M   'P 1'
#
loop_
_entity.id
_entity.type
_entity.pdbx_description
1 polymer ?
#
loop_
_entity_poly.entity_id
_entity_poly.type
_entity_poly.pdbx_seq_one_letter_code
_entity_poly.pdbx_strand_id
1 'polypeptide(L)'
;MEGDMDRREFLKRTGGALAGALSNTLPSLARASDEPTYLESALTPKELEQHKTRSAEALVADVWSDEQMRAFALSHFFHDAQTPEAAQEKLKHSSTMAIPSATELQELQQRSVYAERGRNTSALDELAFQIPEGKYGLYVDGDTQKLYLLGNRTGTLEFVASFLTSTSAKEWSNKPDSYGTPLGLHRIVHHRAGKLGQILSRTMELEGHFPKVTVEVGGEARQEYFVRTLNHAIDPAVIITDAFALWGPTTPLERGVFLHGTNHEDTLGARYSGGCVRMANVDVHLLTGTDERGVPFVEVGALDKSGKSGRGGTPVMIHVSPGEKSGRPASSKPAWDANPPREASQQDRLPPGFKDVTGE
;
A
#
# COMPACT_ATOMS: atom_id res chain seq x y z
N MET A 1 -36.97 5.39 -0.68
CA MET A 1 -36.65 4.16 0.07
C MET A 1 -35.43 3.56 -0.60
N GLU A 2 -34.49 3.03 0.20
CA GLU A 2 -33.09 2.67 -0.14
C GLU A 2 -32.21 3.93 -0.29
N GLY A 3 -31.18 4.18 0.51
CA GLY A 3 -30.51 3.41 1.57
C GLY A 3 -29.06 3.88 1.67
N ASP A 4 -28.86 5.17 1.94
CA ASP A 4 -27.55 5.83 2.05
C ASP A 4 -26.81 5.39 3.32
N MET A 5 -25.66 4.74 3.17
CA MET A 5 -24.78 4.42 4.31
C MET A 5 -23.83 5.57 4.65
N ASP A 6 -24.20 6.32 5.68
CA ASP A 6 -23.38 7.26 6.46
C ASP A 6 -22.09 6.54 6.96
N ARG A 7 -20.94 7.24 7.09
CA ARG A 7 -19.73 6.72 7.78
C ARG A 7 -20.06 6.19 9.19
N ARG A 8 -21.14 6.68 9.82
CA ARG A 8 -21.72 6.14 11.06
C ARG A 8 -22.53 4.85 10.88
N GLU A 9 -23.11 4.60 9.71
CA GLU A 9 -23.87 3.36 9.43
C GLU A 9 -22.95 2.17 9.12
N PHE A 10 -21.79 2.41 8.48
CA PHE A 10 -20.70 1.42 8.40
C PHE A 10 -20.32 0.88 9.79
N LEU A 11 -20.30 1.76 10.81
CA LEU A 11 -19.98 1.41 12.19
C LEU A 11 -21.17 0.79 12.97
N LYS A 12 -22.42 1.15 12.64
CA LYS A 12 -23.62 0.58 13.28
C LYS A 12 -23.87 -0.88 12.89
N ARG A 13 -23.45 -1.32 11.70
CA ARG A 13 -23.49 -2.75 11.32
C ARG A 13 -22.46 -3.62 12.06
N THR A 14 -21.48 -3.02 12.74
CA THR A 14 -20.36 -3.74 13.38
C THR A 14 -20.32 -3.67 14.91
N GLY A 15 -21.16 -2.90 15.59
CA GLY A 15 -21.25 -3.02 17.05
C GLY A 15 -21.92 -1.86 17.78
N GLY A 16 -22.97 -2.19 18.53
CA GLY A 16 -23.63 -1.29 19.49
C GLY A 16 -22.81 -1.05 20.75
N ALA A 17 -23.10 0.08 21.40
CA ALA A 17 -22.41 0.69 22.53
C ALA A 17 -22.08 -0.24 23.72
N LEU A 18 -20.90 -0.03 24.33
CA LEU A 18 -20.78 0.35 25.74
C LEU A 18 -19.32 0.62 26.16
N ALA A 19 -19.17 1.67 26.96
CA ALA A 19 -17.98 1.99 27.75
C ALA A 19 -17.78 0.95 28.85
N GLY A 20 -16.55 0.52 29.07
CA GLY A 20 -16.21 -0.42 30.13
C GLY A 20 -14.82 -0.99 29.96
N ALA A 21 -13.95 -0.57 30.87
CA ALA A 21 -12.56 -0.96 31.10
C ALA A 21 -12.15 -2.35 30.60
N LEU A 22 -11.05 -2.45 29.85
CA LEU A 22 -10.23 -3.66 29.81
C LEU A 22 -8.73 -3.35 29.77
N SER A 23 -8.05 -4.12 30.61
CA SER A 23 -6.63 -4.14 30.91
C SER A 23 -5.78 -4.50 29.70
N ASN A 24 -4.71 -3.74 29.51
CA ASN A 24 -3.59 -4.03 28.63
C ASN A 24 -2.82 -5.24 29.14
N THR A 25 -3.13 -6.43 28.64
CA THR A 25 -2.19 -7.57 28.75
C THR A 25 -1.97 -8.17 27.37
N LEU A 26 -1.17 -7.47 26.56
CA LEU A 26 -0.34 -8.17 25.59
C LEU A 26 0.62 -9.06 26.40
N PRO A 27 0.79 -10.35 26.06
CA PRO A 27 1.71 -11.21 26.77
C PRO A 27 3.12 -10.61 26.69
N SER A 28 3.68 -10.34 27.87
CA SER A 28 5.10 -10.05 28.08
C SER A 28 5.90 -11.24 27.55
N LEU A 29 6.26 -11.22 26.26
CA LEU A 29 7.17 -12.18 25.64
C LEU A 29 8.58 -11.92 26.20
N ALA A 30 8.85 -12.47 27.38
CA ALA A 30 10.20 -12.76 27.81
C ALA A 30 10.70 -13.94 26.95
N ARG A 31 11.07 -13.66 25.70
CA ARG A 31 11.83 -14.59 24.85
C ARG A 31 13.27 -14.12 24.81
N ALA A 32 14.15 -14.91 25.41
CA ALA A 32 15.52 -15.02 24.96
C ALA A 32 15.45 -15.72 23.60
N SER A 33 15.25 -14.96 22.53
CA SER A 33 15.29 -15.47 21.17
C SER A 33 16.30 -14.62 20.41
N ASP A 34 17.16 -15.30 19.67
CA ASP A 34 18.18 -14.71 18.82
C ASP A 34 17.61 -13.56 17.99
N GLU A 35 18.41 -12.51 17.80
CA GLU A 35 18.03 -11.36 16.98
C GLU A 35 17.61 -11.85 15.58
N PRO A 36 16.50 -11.31 15.01
CA PRO A 36 16.06 -11.70 13.68
C PRO A 36 17.19 -11.51 12.66
N THR A 37 17.43 -12.53 11.83
CA THR A 37 18.36 -12.41 10.72
C THR A 37 17.61 -11.84 9.50
N TYR A 38 18.25 -10.89 8.82
CA TYR A 38 17.69 -10.22 7.65
C TYR A 38 18.45 -10.62 6.39
N LEU A 39 17.72 -10.94 5.33
CA LEU A 39 18.24 -11.27 4.01
C LEU A 39 17.75 -10.26 2.98
N GLU A 40 18.60 -10.03 1.98
CA GLU A 40 18.22 -9.37 0.74
C GLU A 40 17.14 -10.17 0.00
N SER A 41 16.44 -9.50 -0.92
CA SER A 41 15.41 -10.13 -1.75
C SER A 41 15.98 -11.28 -2.56
N ALA A 42 15.29 -12.43 -2.58
CA ALA A 42 15.51 -13.48 -3.57
C ALA A 42 14.84 -13.14 -4.92
N LEU A 43 14.01 -12.09 -4.98
CA LEU A 43 13.33 -11.69 -6.19
C LEU A 43 14.34 -11.17 -7.22
N THR A 44 14.30 -11.73 -8.42
CA THR A 44 15.08 -11.23 -9.56
C THR A 44 14.39 -10.03 -10.20
N PRO A 45 15.13 -9.14 -10.89
CA PRO A 45 14.52 -8.05 -11.65
C PRO A 45 13.47 -8.52 -12.66
N LYS A 46 13.66 -9.70 -13.25
CA LYS A 46 12.69 -10.30 -14.17
C LYS A 46 11.38 -10.68 -13.48
N GLU A 47 11.46 -11.30 -12.31
CA GLU A 47 10.26 -11.67 -11.53
C GLU A 47 9.53 -10.43 -11.02
N LEU A 48 10.27 -9.39 -10.60
CA LEU A 48 9.71 -8.09 -10.26
C LEU A 48 8.88 -7.51 -11.42
N GLU A 49 9.43 -7.49 -12.63
CA GLU A 49 8.69 -7.03 -13.82
C GLU A 49 7.47 -7.90 -14.15
N GLN A 50 7.56 -9.22 -13.93
CA GLN A 50 6.40 -10.12 -14.07
C GLN A 50 5.30 -9.80 -13.04
N HIS A 51 5.67 -9.45 -11.81
CA HIS A 51 4.71 -9.02 -10.78
C HIS A 51 3.99 -7.72 -11.16
N LYS A 52 4.73 -6.73 -11.68
CA LYS A 52 4.13 -5.49 -12.19
C LYS A 52 3.20 -5.76 -13.36
N THR A 53 3.64 -6.58 -14.31
CA THR A 53 2.88 -6.97 -15.50
C THR A 53 1.55 -7.62 -15.12
N ARG A 54 1.59 -8.66 -14.26
CA ARG A 54 0.36 -9.35 -13.79
C ARG A 54 -0.63 -8.41 -13.11
N SER A 55 -0.11 -7.48 -12.28
CA SER A 55 -0.97 -6.53 -11.57
C SER A 55 -1.61 -5.52 -12.53
N ALA A 56 -0.84 -5.02 -13.51
CA ALA A 56 -1.36 -4.13 -14.55
C ALA A 56 -2.38 -4.83 -15.47
N GLU A 57 -2.10 -6.08 -15.88
CA GLU A 57 -3.01 -6.91 -16.67
C GLU A 57 -4.36 -7.11 -15.96
N ALA A 58 -4.33 -7.46 -14.66
CA ALA A 58 -5.54 -7.66 -13.88
C ALA A 58 -6.39 -6.38 -13.79
N LEU A 59 -5.77 -5.24 -13.49
CA LEU A 59 -6.46 -3.94 -13.42
C LEU A 59 -7.06 -3.52 -14.75
N VAL A 60 -6.35 -3.76 -15.87
CA VAL A 60 -6.86 -3.45 -17.21
C VAL A 60 -8.00 -4.40 -17.58
N ALA A 61 -7.88 -5.71 -17.31
CA ALA A 61 -8.91 -6.69 -17.61
C ALA A 61 -10.28 -6.36 -16.96
N ASP A 62 -10.24 -5.90 -15.70
CA ASP A 62 -11.44 -5.49 -14.95
C ASP A 62 -12.17 -4.29 -15.56
N VAL A 63 -11.44 -3.42 -16.25
CA VAL A 63 -11.97 -2.24 -16.93
C VAL A 63 -12.36 -2.57 -18.37
N TRP A 64 -11.57 -3.39 -19.07
CA TRP A 64 -11.74 -3.64 -20.50
C TRP A 64 -12.89 -4.58 -20.83
N SER A 65 -13.26 -5.43 -19.88
CA SER A 65 -14.39 -6.37 -19.99
C SER A 65 -15.76 -5.69 -20.00
N ASP A 66 -15.87 -4.46 -19.50
CA ASP A 66 -17.10 -3.68 -19.45
C ASP A 66 -17.01 -2.48 -20.42
N GLU A 67 -18.00 -2.34 -21.31
CA GLU A 67 -17.97 -1.32 -22.37
C GLU A 67 -18.00 0.11 -21.82
N GLN A 68 -18.82 0.37 -20.79
CA GLN A 68 -18.93 1.71 -20.21
C GLN A 68 -17.68 2.08 -19.44
N MET A 69 -17.13 1.12 -18.69
CA MET A 69 -15.86 1.26 -17.99
C MET A 69 -14.69 1.49 -18.95
N ARG A 70 -14.61 0.72 -20.03
CA ARG A 70 -13.60 0.89 -21.08
C ARG A 70 -13.69 2.28 -21.70
N ALA A 71 -14.88 2.72 -22.10
CA ALA A 71 -15.08 4.06 -22.65
C ALA A 71 -14.69 5.17 -21.65
N PHE A 72 -15.02 4.99 -20.37
CA PHE A 72 -14.62 5.91 -19.31
C PHE A 72 -13.10 5.96 -19.13
N ALA A 73 -12.44 4.80 -19.02
CA ALA A 73 -11.00 4.73 -18.82
C ALA A 73 -10.22 5.25 -20.02
N LEU A 74 -10.66 4.98 -21.25
CA LEU A 74 -10.06 5.54 -22.46
C LEU A 74 -10.16 7.07 -22.53
N SER A 75 -11.24 7.65 -22.01
CA SER A 75 -11.42 9.12 -22.00
C SER A 75 -10.67 9.81 -20.86
N HIS A 76 -10.41 9.12 -19.75
CA HIS A 76 -9.89 9.74 -18.52
C HIS A 76 -8.48 9.29 -18.12
N PHE A 77 -8.17 8.00 -18.28
CA PHE A 77 -6.89 7.41 -17.82
C PHE A 77 -5.94 7.12 -18.99
N PHE A 78 -6.49 6.70 -20.13
CA PHE A 78 -5.75 6.08 -21.23
C PHE A 78 -6.02 6.75 -22.59
N HIS A 79 -6.17 8.08 -22.61
CA HIS A 79 -6.44 8.83 -23.84
C HIS A 79 -5.34 8.64 -24.92
N ASP A 80 -4.12 8.38 -24.48
CA ASP A 80 -2.90 8.08 -25.26
C ASP A 80 -2.61 6.57 -25.40
N ALA A 81 -3.44 5.70 -24.81
CA ALA A 81 -3.22 4.27 -24.70
C ALA A 81 -4.50 3.48 -25.04
N GLN A 82 -4.87 3.50 -26.32
CA GLN A 82 -6.18 3.02 -26.81
C GLN A 82 -6.33 1.48 -26.88
N THR A 83 -5.27 0.71 -26.59
CA THR A 83 -5.31 -0.76 -26.53
C THR A 83 -5.07 -1.26 -25.11
N PRO A 84 -5.52 -2.48 -24.75
CA PRO A 84 -5.23 -3.07 -23.45
C PRO A 84 -3.73 -3.07 -23.14
N GLU A 85 -2.90 -3.44 -24.11
CA GLU A 85 -1.45 -3.58 -23.94
C GLU A 85 -0.80 -2.22 -23.68
N ALA A 86 -1.23 -1.17 -24.39
CA ALA A 86 -0.75 0.18 -24.15
C ALA A 86 -1.19 0.69 -22.76
N ALA A 87 -2.41 0.37 -22.32
CA ALA A 87 -2.89 0.73 -20.99
C ALA A 87 -2.13 -0.02 -19.89
N GLN A 88 -1.84 -1.31 -20.10
CA GLN A 88 -1.02 -2.14 -19.21
C GLN A 88 0.38 -1.57 -19.08
N GLU A 89 1.03 -1.23 -20.20
CA GLU A 89 2.35 -0.61 -20.18
C GLU A 89 2.32 0.71 -19.41
N LYS A 90 1.31 1.56 -19.64
CA LYS A 90 1.16 2.84 -18.92
C LYS A 90 1.02 2.64 -17.40
N LEU A 91 0.21 1.67 -16.97
CA LEU A 91 0.08 1.31 -15.55
C LEU A 91 1.40 0.73 -15.00
N LYS A 92 2.06 -0.16 -15.74
CA LYS A 92 3.35 -0.73 -15.35
C LYS A 92 4.40 0.36 -15.11
N HIS A 93 4.42 1.40 -15.95
CA HIS A 93 5.30 2.56 -15.77
C HIS A 93 4.98 3.41 -14.53
N SER A 94 3.75 3.35 -14.01
CA SER A 94 3.39 4.05 -12.76
C SER A 94 3.72 3.25 -11.50
N SER A 95 4.04 1.97 -11.63
CA SER A 95 4.54 1.15 -10.52
C SER A 95 5.85 1.71 -9.97
N THR A 96 5.91 1.79 -8.64
CA THR A 96 7.09 2.23 -7.89
C THR A 96 7.84 1.06 -7.25
N MET A 97 7.40 -0.16 -7.55
CA MET A 97 7.93 -1.39 -7.00
C MET A 97 9.40 -1.61 -7.38
N ALA A 98 10.23 -1.89 -6.38
CA ALA A 98 11.67 -2.09 -6.53
C ALA A 98 12.19 -3.24 -5.65
N ILE A 99 13.35 -3.78 -6.01
CA ILE A 99 14.14 -4.64 -5.12
C ILE A 99 15.00 -3.72 -4.24
N PRO A 100 14.85 -3.75 -2.90
CA PRO A 100 15.66 -2.93 -2.01
C PRO A 100 17.15 -3.27 -2.16
N SER A 101 18.01 -2.24 -2.20
CA SER A 101 19.46 -2.46 -2.22
C SER A 101 20.01 -2.82 -0.83
N ALA A 102 21.14 -3.50 -0.77
CA ALA A 102 21.83 -3.81 0.50
C ALA A 102 22.07 -2.56 1.38
N THR A 103 22.50 -1.46 0.76
CA THR A 103 22.71 -0.18 1.44
C THR A 103 21.40 0.37 2.01
N GLU A 104 20.33 0.34 1.22
CA GLU A 104 19.00 0.78 1.67
C GLU A 104 18.51 -0.04 2.88
N LEU A 105 18.72 -1.36 2.86
CA LEU A 105 18.35 -2.23 3.98
C LEU A 105 19.16 -1.94 5.25
N GLN A 106 20.47 -1.71 5.11
CA GLN A 106 21.32 -1.34 6.24
C GLN A 106 20.87 0.00 6.86
N GLU A 107 20.58 0.99 6.03
CA GLU A 107 20.08 2.29 6.50
C GLU A 107 18.70 2.16 7.16
N LEU A 108 17.80 1.35 6.60
CA LEU A 108 16.49 1.07 7.18
C LEU A 108 16.61 0.43 8.57
N GLN A 109 17.48 -0.57 8.72
CA GLN A 109 17.75 -1.22 10.01
C GLN A 109 18.23 -0.19 11.04
N GLN A 110 19.16 0.70 10.67
CA GLN A 110 19.64 1.75 11.56
C GLN A 110 18.54 2.74 11.95
N ARG A 111 17.72 3.19 10.99
CA ARG A 111 16.59 4.10 11.24
C ARG A 111 15.48 3.48 12.08
N SER A 112 15.30 2.16 11.98
CA SER A 112 14.27 1.45 12.75
C SER A 112 14.56 1.39 14.26
N VAL A 113 15.79 1.72 14.68
CA VAL A 113 16.19 1.71 16.09
C VAL A 113 15.75 3.00 16.78
N TYR A 114 15.04 2.84 17.90
CA TYR A 114 14.61 3.93 18.76
C TYR A 114 14.80 3.59 20.24
N ALA A 115 14.89 4.62 21.08
CA ALA A 115 15.03 4.43 22.52
C ALA A 115 13.66 4.33 23.20
N GLU A 116 13.37 3.21 23.86
CA GLU A 116 12.20 3.04 24.71
C GLU A 116 12.65 2.68 26.13
N ARG A 117 12.27 3.52 27.12
CA ARG A 117 12.60 3.32 28.55
C ARG A 117 14.10 3.06 28.79
N GLY A 118 14.97 3.76 28.07
CA GLY A 118 16.42 3.64 28.19
C GLY A 118 17.03 2.40 27.53
N ARG A 119 16.26 1.65 26.73
CA ARG A 119 16.76 0.54 25.91
C ARG A 119 16.59 0.84 24.43
N ASN A 120 17.57 0.47 23.62
CA ASN A 120 17.44 0.49 22.17
C ASN A 120 16.51 -0.65 21.76
N THR A 121 15.49 -0.31 20.99
CA THR A 121 14.49 -1.23 20.44
C THR A 121 14.42 -0.99 18.94
N SER A 122 14.16 -2.03 18.15
CA SER A 122 14.02 -1.94 16.70
C SER A 122 12.56 -2.19 16.32
N ALA A 123 11.93 -1.21 15.67
CA ALA A 123 10.57 -1.36 15.14
C ALA A 123 10.50 -2.48 14.09
N LEU A 124 11.60 -2.72 13.38
CA LEU A 124 11.72 -3.80 12.42
C LEU A 124 11.76 -5.17 13.11
N ASP A 125 12.50 -5.29 14.22
CA ASP A 125 12.54 -6.52 15.02
C ASP A 125 11.18 -6.80 15.65
N GLU A 126 10.51 -5.76 16.17
CA GLU A 126 9.15 -5.87 16.67
C GLU A 126 8.19 -6.41 15.62
N LEU A 127 8.24 -5.89 14.39
CA LEU A 127 7.47 -6.43 13.28
C LEU A 127 7.84 -7.88 13.01
N ALA A 128 9.14 -8.20 12.98
CA ALA A 128 9.64 -9.54 12.66
C ALA A 128 9.06 -10.61 13.57
N PHE A 129 8.99 -10.34 14.88
CA PHE A 129 8.37 -11.26 15.84
C PHE A 129 6.87 -11.47 15.65
N GLN A 130 6.21 -10.62 14.85
CA GLN A 130 4.77 -10.69 14.57
C GLN A 130 4.45 -11.41 13.26
N ILE A 131 5.43 -11.61 12.38
CA ILE A 131 5.24 -12.29 11.10
C ILE A 131 5.33 -13.81 11.34
N PRO A 132 4.24 -14.58 11.14
CA PRO A 132 4.30 -16.02 11.27
C PRO A 132 5.25 -16.64 10.23
N GLU A 133 5.84 -17.79 10.56
CA GLU A 133 6.68 -18.53 9.62
C GLU A 133 5.91 -18.85 8.33
N GLY A 134 6.57 -18.63 7.19
CA GLY A 134 5.99 -18.82 5.86
C GLY A 134 4.98 -17.74 5.45
N LYS A 135 4.85 -16.64 6.21
CA LYS A 135 3.92 -15.53 5.94
C LYS A 135 4.67 -14.22 5.72
N TYR A 136 3.89 -13.18 5.43
CA TYR A 136 4.37 -11.84 5.12
C TYR A 136 3.98 -10.81 6.18
N GLY A 137 4.75 -9.73 6.24
CA GLY A 137 4.46 -8.51 6.99
C GLY A 137 4.81 -7.28 6.16
N LEU A 138 4.28 -6.12 6.57
CA LEU A 138 4.55 -4.85 5.89
C LEU A 138 5.23 -3.87 6.86
N TYR A 139 6.26 -3.18 6.40
CA TYR A 139 6.92 -2.12 7.15
C TYR A 139 6.81 -0.80 6.38
N VAL A 140 6.17 0.21 6.95
CA VAL A 140 6.07 1.56 6.40
C VAL A 140 7.14 2.43 7.05
N ASP A 141 8.17 2.78 6.29
CA ASP A 141 9.19 3.75 6.64
C ASP A 141 8.70 5.17 6.32
N GLY A 142 8.25 5.87 7.36
CA GLY A 142 7.79 7.24 7.27
C GLY A 142 8.88 8.25 6.94
N ASP A 143 10.15 7.94 7.19
CA ASP A 143 11.27 8.85 6.88
C ASP A 143 11.49 8.92 5.36
N THR A 144 11.47 7.75 4.70
CA THR A 144 11.70 7.66 3.25
C THR A 144 10.41 7.56 2.42
N GLN A 145 9.25 7.57 3.08
CA GLN A 145 7.94 7.35 2.46
C GLN A 145 7.92 6.07 1.62
N LYS A 146 8.43 4.97 2.18
CA LYS A 146 8.44 3.66 1.54
C LYS A 146 7.68 2.62 2.35
N LEU A 147 7.12 1.65 1.66
CA LEU A 147 6.61 0.42 2.23
C LEU A 147 7.52 -0.73 1.79
N TYR A 148 7.85 -1.62 2.72
CA TYR A 148 8.59 -2.85 2.46
C TYR A 148 7.69 -4.05 2.71
N LEU A 149 7.70 -5.01 1.79
CA LEU A 149 7.10 -6.33 1.95
C LEU A 149 8.17 -7.29 2.47
N LEU A 150 7.93 -7.88 3.64
CA LEU A 150 8.86 -8.80 4.28
C LEU A 150 8.26 -10.20 4.34
N GLY A 151 9.02 -11.21 3.92
CA GLY A 151 8.65 -12.62 4.06
C GLY A 151 9.43 -13.28 5.20
N ASN A 152 8.76 -14.08 6.03
CA ASN A 152 9.44 -14.90 7.04
C ASN A 152 9.67 -16.31 6.50
N ARG A 153 10.93 -16.65 6.17
CA ARG A 153 11.35 -17.99 5.77
C ARG A 153 12.07 -18.64 6.93
N THR A 154 11.42 -19.60 7.60
CA THR A 154 12.04 -20.42 8.65
C THR A 154 12.76 -19.60 9.73
N GLY A 155 12.15 -18.49 10.18
CA GLY A 155 12.70 -17.61 11.20
C GLY A 155 13.70 -16.55 10.69
N THR A 156 13.97 -16.54 9.39
CA THR A 156 14.78 -15.50 8.72
C THR A 156 13.88 -14.57 7.92
N LEU A 157 14.04 -13.26 8.08
CA LEU A 157 13.27 -12.28 7.33
C LEU A 157 13.95 -11.92 6.03
N GLU A 158 13.19 -11.94 4.95
CA GLU A 158 13.60 -11.54 3.61
C GLU A 158 12.87 -10.26 3.22
N PHE A 159 13.60 -9.26 2.74
CA PHE A 159 13.01 -8.07 2.12
C PHE A 159 12.66 -8.32 0.68
N VAL A 160 11.38 -8.63 0.39
CA VAL A 160 10.95 -9.08 -0.95
C VAL A 160 10.90 -7.93 -1.94
N ALA A 161 10.22 -6.83 -1.58
CA ALA A 161 10.05 -5.67 -2.45
C ALA A 161 9.87 -4.39 -1.62
N SER A 162 10.14 -3.24 -2.22
CA SER A 162 9.76 -1.93 -1.70
C SER A 162 8.88 -1.16 -2.67
N PHE A 163 8.09 -0.23 -2.14
CA PHE A 163 7.15 0.61 -2.88
C PHE A 163 7.23 2.04 -2.33
N LEU A 164 7.11 3.05 -3.19
CA LEU A 164 6.87 4.41 -2.71
C LEU A 164 5.46 4.52 -2.13
N THR A 165 5.33 5.33 -1.09
CA THR A 165 4.06 5.62 -0.44
C THR A 165 3.85 7.10 -0.25
N SER A 166 2.62 7.49 0.08
CA SER A 166 2.33 8.82 0.60
C SER A 166 1.52 8.71 1.88
N THR A 167 2.12 9.17 2.98
CA THR A 167 1.52 9.25 4.32
C THR A 167 1.04 10.66 4.62
N SER A 168 0.57 10.92 5.85
CA SER A 168 -0.07 12.17 6.24
C SER A 168 0.81 13.41 6.02
N ALA A 169 0.20 14.45 5.42
CA ALA A 169 0.76 15.81 5.39
C ALA A 169 0.84 16.45 6.79
N LYS A 170 -0.03 16.04 7.72
CA LYS A 170 0.02 16.42 9.15
C LYS A 170 1.04 15.58 9.90
N GLU A 171 1.47 16.08 11.06
CA GLU A 171 2.38 15.39 11.97
C GLU A 171 1.90 13.97 12.31
N TRP A 172 2.85 13.05 12.46
CA TRP A 172 2.61 11.69 12.90
C TRP A 172 1.87 11.68 14.24
N SER A 173 0.76 10.96 14.33
CA SER A 173 -0.08 11.04 15.52
C SER A 173 -1.00 9.84 15.72
N ASN A 174 -0.98 9.36 16.96
CA ASN A 174 -1.89 8.34 17.47
C ASN A 174 -3.17 8.93 18.08
N LYS A 175 -3.33 10.26 18.06
CA LYS A 175 -4.53 10.92 18.59
C LYS A 175 -5.68 10.84 17.58
N PRO A 176 -6.92 10.58 18.03
CA PRO A 176 -8.12 10.77 17.21
C PRO A 176 -8.18 12.17 16.58
N ASP A 177 -8.77 12.28 15.39
CA ASP A 177 -9.00 13.53 14.66
C ASP A 177 -7.76 14.40 14.38
N SER A 178 -6.56 13.86 14.56
CA SER A 178 -5.31 14.56 14.29
C SER A 178 -4.96 14.65 12.81
N TYR A 179 -5.63 13.84 11.98
CA TYR A 179 -5.31 13.60 10.56
C TYR A 179 -3.86 13.10 10.31
N GLY A 180 -3.11 12.81 11.38
CA GLY A 180 -1.79 12.22 11.34
C GLY A 180 -1.87 10.72 11.08
N THR A 181 -0.93 10.20 10.28
CA THR A 181 -0.76 8.75 10.13
C THR A 181 -0.32 8.18 11.48
N PRO A 182 -0.99 7.13 11.98
CA PRO A 182 -0.63 6.51 13.25
C PRO A 182 0.71 5.78 13.16
N LEU A 183 1.41 5.73 14.29
CA LEU A 183 2.66 4.98 14.45
C LEU A 183 2.43 3.73 15.29
N GLY A 184 3.29 2.73 15.08
CA GLY A 184 3.33 1.47 15.81
C GLY A 184 2.83 0.30 14.98
N LEU A 185 2.52 -0.79 15.69
CA LEU A 185 2.07 -2.04 15.09
C LEU A 185 0.55 -2.06 14.87
N HIS A 186 0.17 -2.48 13.67
CA HIS A 186 -1.19 -2.68 13.19
C HIS A 186 -1.35 -4.07 12.58
N ARG A 187 -2.59 -4.39 12.20
CA ARG A 187 -2.97 -5.56 11.42
C ARG A 187 -3.96 -5.17 10.34
N ILE A 188 -3.90 -5.85 9.21
CA ILE A 188 -4.93 -5.77 8.18
C ILE A 188 -6.12 -6.62 8.61
N VAL A 189 -7.29 -6.00 8.75
CA VAL A 189 -8.51 -6.66 9.28
C VAL A 189 -9.71 -6.54 8.35
N HIS A 190 -9.58 -5.79 7.27
CA HIS A 190 -10.57 -5.74 6.21
C HIS A 190 -9.90 -5.43 4.89
N HIS A 191 -10.43 -5.96 3.80
CA HIS A 191 -10.06 -5.62 2.43
C HIS A 191 -11.32 -5.32 1.64
N ARG A 192 -11.26 -4.26 0.84
CA ARG A 192 -12.26 -3.94 -0.16
C ARG A 192 -11.56 -3.79 -1.51
N ALA A 193 -11.89 -4.70 -2.42
CA ALA A 193 -11.50 -4.61 -3.82
C ALA A 193 -12.39 -3.61 -4.58
N GLY A 194 -11.81 -3.01 -5.61
CA GLY A 194 -12.42 -2.03 -6.48
C GLY A 194 -11.84 -2.09 -7.88
N LYS A 195 -12.56 -1.54 -8.84
CA LYS A 195 -12.03 -1.33 -10.20
C LYS A 195 -11.04 -0.16 -10.20
N LEU A 196 -10.17 -0.10 -11.19
CA LEU A 196 -9.24 1.03 -11.37
C LEU A 196 -10.01 2.36 -11.40
N GLY A 197 -9.62 3.27 -10.51
CA GLY A 197 -10.24 4.59 -10.38
C GLY A 197 -11.60 4.62 -9.66
N GLN A 198 -12.15 3.47 -9.25
CA GLN A 198 -13.40 3.42 -8.50
C GLN A 198 -13.20 3.95 -7.08
N ILE A 199 -14.09 4.83 -6.63
CA ILE A 199 -14.04 5.39 -5.28
C ILE A 199 -14.65 4.41 -4.27
N LEU A 200 -13.83 3.96 -3.32
CA LEU A 200 -14.20 2.95 -2.32
C LEU A 200 -14.65 3.55 -0.99
N SER A 201 -14.34 4.82 -0.71
CA SER A 201 -14.80 5.51 0.48
C SER A 201 -15.62 6.73 0.08
N ARG A 202 -16.95 6.61 0.22
CA ARG A 202 -17.88 7.69 -0.09
C ARG A 202 -18.02 8.60 1.13
N THR A 203 -17.94 9.91 0.89
CA THR A 203 -18.53 10.90 1.80
C THR A 203 -19.55 11.71 1.02
N MET A 204 -20.59 12.17 1.71
CA MET A 204 -21.58 13.08 1.14
C MET A 204 -20.92 14.32 0.51
N GLU A 205 -19.78 14.77 1.06
CA GLU A 205 -19.00 15.90 0.54
C GLU A 205 -18.40 15.65 -0.85
N LEU A 206 -18.18 14.40 -1.23
CA LEU A 206 -17.62 14.03 -2.54
C LEU A 206 -18.70 13.83 -3.61
N GLU A 207 -19.99 13.84 -3.22
CA GLU A 207 -21.10 13.73 -4.15
C GLU A 207 -21.15 14.98 -5.05
N GLY A 208 -21.20 14.76 -6.36
CA GLY A 208 -21.22 15.83 -7.37
C GLY A 208 -19.84 16.22 -7.92
N HIS A 209 -18.74 15.85 -7.26
CA HIS A 209 -17.39 16.10 -7.77
C HIS A 209 -16.98 15.06 -8.83
N PHE A 210 -17.45 13.82 -8.65
CA PHE A 210 -17.02 12.67 -9.42
C PHE A 210 -18.09 12.18 -10.41
N PRO A 211 -17.68 11.76 -11.62
CA PRO A 211 -18.58 11.08 -12.55
C PRO A 211 -19.12 9.78 -11.96
N LYS A 212 -20.37 9.47 -12.33
CA LYS A 212 -20.98 8.16 -12.10
C LYS A 212 -20.83 7.33 -13.36
N VAL A 213 -20.43 6.08 -13.18
CA VAL A 213 -20.32 5.09 -14.26
C VAL A 213 -21.19 3.90 -13.86
N THR A 214 -21.96 3.39 -14.82
CA THR A 214 -22.69 2.14 -14.60
C THR A 214 -21.71 0.99 -14.66
N VAL A 215 -21.70 0.16 -13.62
CA VAL A 215 -20.88 -1.05 -13.56
C VAL A 215 -21.77 -2.25 -13.28
N GLU A 216 -21.44 -3.38 -13.87
CA GLU A 216 -22.08 -4.64 -13.50
C GLU A 216 -21.42 -5.25 -12.25
N VAL A 217 -22.25 -5.55 -11.25
CA VAL A 217 -21.83 -6.21 -10.00
C VAL A 217 -22.78 -7.37 -9.73
N GLY A 218 -22.29 -8.60 -9.87
CA GLY A 218 -23.10 -9.81 -9.63
C GLY A 218 -24.29 -9.94 -10.59
N GLY A 219 -24.18 -9.42 -11.82
CA GLY A 219 -25.25 -9.43 -12.82
C GLY A 219 -26.24 -8.27 -12.69
N GLU A 220 -26.03 -7.33 -11.76
CA GLU A 220 -26.85 -6.13 -11.61
C GLU A 220 -26.08 -4.87 -12.00
N ALA A 221 -26.71 -4.01 -12.79
CA ALA A 221 -26.17 -2.69 -13.14
C ALA A 221 -26.31 -1.72 -11.95
N ARG A 222 -25.19 -1.10 -11.53
CA ARG A 222 -25.15 -0.14 -10.41
C ARG A 222 -24.37 1.11 -10.80
N GLN A 223 -24.77 2.26 -10.27
CA GLN A 223 -24.04 3.51 -10.44
C GLN A 223 -22.95 3.61 -9.37
N GLU A 224 -21.69 3.66 -9.80
CA GLU A 224 -20.52 3.83 -8.92
C GLU A 224 -19.74 5.08 -9.31
N TYR A 225 -19.03 5.68 -8.34
CA TYR A 225 -18.26 6.90 -8.56
C TYR A 225 -16.82 6.57 -8.97
N PHE A 226 -16.29 7.35 -9.92
CA PHE A 226 -14.93 7.20 -10.42
C PHE A 226 -14.17 8.52 -10.39
N VAL A 227 -12.86 8.46 -10.20
CA VAL A 227 -11.98 9.60 -10.39
C VAL A 227 -11.81 9.90 -11.88
N ARG A 228 -11.53 11.15 -12.23
CA ARG A 228 -11.32 11.61 -13.61
C ARG A 228 -9.88 11.42 -14.07
N THR A 229 -8.96 11.18 -13.13
CA THR A 229 -7.53 11.13 -13.37
C THR A 229 -6.87 10.28 -12.29
N LEU A 230 -5.69 9.74 -12.58
CA LEU A 230 -4.86 9.02 -11.62
C LEU A 230 -3.67 9.86 -11.11
N ASN A 231 -3.48 11.09 -11.64
CA ASN A 231 -2.27 11.89 -11.43
C ASN A 231 -2.50 13.42 -11.37
N HIS A 232 -3.63 13.90 -10.85
CA HIS A 232 -3.88 15.35 -10.84
C HIS A 232 -4.68 15.88 -9.65
N ALA A 233 -4.24 17.05 -9.19
CA ALA A 233 -4.80 17.88 -8.12
C ALA A 233 -6.26 18.34 -8.31
N ILE A 234 -6.88 18.12 -9.49
CA ILE A 234 -8.25 18.62 -9.77
C ILE A 234 -9.27 17.84 -8.94
N ASP A 235 -9.05 16.54 -8.76
CA ASP A 235 -9.91 15.69 -7.94
C ASP A 235 -9.39 15.66 -6.50
N PRO A 236 -10.26 15.67 -5.47
CA PRO A 236 -9.82 15.41 -4.11
C PRO A 236 -9.19 14.01 -4.03
N ALA A 237 -8.17 13.87 -3.19
CA ALA A 237 -7.48 12.61 -3.02
C ALA A 237 -8.37 11.59 -2.28
N VAL A 238 -8.63 10.45 -2.91
CA VAL A 238 -9.61 9.46 -2.46
C VAL A 238 -9.03 8.04 -2.43
N ILE A 239 -9.78 7.14 -1.78
CA ILE A 239 -9.45 5.71 -1.70
C ILE A 239 -9.96 5.02 -2.96
N ILE A 240 -9.06 4.46 -3.77
CA ILE A 240 -9.41 3.77 -5.02
C ILE A 240 -8.68 2.43 -5.15
N THR A 241 -9.10 1.64 -6.14
CA THR A 241 -8.49 0.36 -6.57
C THR A 241 -8.57 -0.74 -5.52
N ASP A 242 -7.76 -0.68 -4.47
CA ASP A 242 -7.79 -1.61 -3.35
C ASP A 242 -7.62 -0.85 -2.05
N ALA A 243 -8.32 -1.30 -1.00
CA ALA A 243 -8.26 -0.69 0.32
C ALA A 243 -8.18 -1.73 1.43
N PHE A 244 -7.09 -1.71 2.19
CA PHE A 244 -6.86 -2.54 3.36
C PHE A 244 -7.01 -1.72 4.63
N ALA A 245 -7.99 -2.04 5.47
CA ALA A 245 -8.21 -1.33 6.73
C ALA A 245 -7.16 -1.74 7.77
N LEU A 246 -6.50 -0.75 8.34
CA LEU A 246 -5.50 -0.95 9.39
C LEU A 246 -6.16 -0.83 10.76
N TRP A 247 -5.90 -1.81 11.61
CA TRP A 247 -6.36 -1.83 12.99
C TRP A 247 -5.19 -2.01 13.94
N GLY A 248 -5.17 -1.24 15.03
CA GLY A 248 -4.16 -1.34 16.07
C GLY A 248 -4.59 -0.67 17.37
N PRO A 249 -3.80 -0.76 18.45
CA PRO A 249 -4.20 -0.28 19.78
C PRO A 249 -4.62 1.20 19.84
N THR A 250 -4.02 2.04 18.98
CA THR A 250 -4.30 3.48 18.86
C THR A 250 -4.99 3.84 17.53
N THR A 251 -5.33 2.83 16.74
CA THR A 251 -5.92 2.95 15.41
C THR A 251 -7.14 2.05 15.33
N PRO A 252 -8.23 2.40 16.03
CA PRO A 252 -9.48 1.67 15.90
C PRO A 252 -10.10 2.00 14.52
N LEU A 253 -11.01 1.15 14.04
CA LEU A 253 -11.53 1.25 12.66
C LEU A 253 -12.23 2.58 12.37
N GLU A 254 -12.80 3.22 13.40
CA GLU A 254 -13.46 4.53 13.33
C GLU A 254 -12.51 5.63 12.84
N ARG A 255 -11.18 5.47 13.04
CA ARG A 255 -10.20 6.43 12.51
C ARG A 255 -10.08 6.36 10.99
N GLY A 256 -10.56 5.29 10.35
CA GLY A 256 -10.57 5.16 8.89
C GLY A 256 -9.18 5.25 8.26
N VAL A 257 -8.20 4.56 8.85
CA VAL A 257 -6.83 4.50 8.31
C VAL A 257 -6.71 3.28 7.42
N PHE A 258 -6.33 3.50 6.16
CA PHE A 258 -6.22 2.46 5.14
C PHE A 258 -4.84 2.48 4.49
N LEU A 259 -4.41 1.31 4.02
CA LEU A 259 -3.43 1.17 2.95
C LEU A 259 -4.18 1.04 1.63
N HIS A 260 -3.97 1.93 0.67
CA HIS A 260 -4.82 1.97 -0.52
C HIS A 260 -4.17 2.61 -1.77
N GLY A 261 -4.78 2.38 -2.94
CA GLY A 261 -4.44 3.04 -4.20
C GLY A 261 -4.94 4.49 -4.27
N THR A 262 -4.29 5.36 -5.04
CA THR A 262 -4.57 6.81 -5.05
C THR A 262 -4.74 7.37 -6.46
N ASN A 263 -5.53 8.44 -6.59
CA ASN A 263 -5.63 9.27 -7.80
C ASN A 263 -4.60 10.41 -7.86
N HIS A 264 -3.63 10.40 -6.95
CA HIS A 264 -2.50 11.34 -6.86
C HIS A 264 -1.20 10.56 -6.77
N GLU A 265 -0.90 9.69 -7.75
CA GLU A 265 0.36 8.91 -7.72
C GLU A 265 1.60 9.82 -7.86
N ASP A 266 1.41 11.03 -8.40
CA ASP A 266 2.41 12.10 -8.46
C ASP A 266 2.94 12.53 -7.07
N THR A 267 2.20 12.22 -6.00
CA THR A 267 2.55 12.56 -4.61
C THR A 267 3.25 11.45 -3.84
N LEU A 268 3.46 10.27 -4.46
CA LEU A 268 4.19 9.17 -3.84
C LEU A 268 5.65 9.54 -3.59
N GLY A 269 6.21 9.04 -2.49
CA GLY A 269 7.51 9.47 -1.97
C GLY A 269 7.45 10.77 -1.14
N ALA A 270 6.25 11.31 -0.91
CA ALA A 270 6.06 12.52 -0.11
C ALA A 270 4.84 12.42 0.83
N ARG A 271 4.85 13.22 1.89
CA ARG A 271 3.75 13.34 2.86
C ARG A 271 2.62 14.22 2.30
N TYR A 272 1.52 13.61 1.90
CA TYR A 272 0.40 14.30 1.24
C TYR A 272 -1.00 13.77 1.61
N SER A 273 -1.10 12.74 2.44
CA SER A 273 -2.38 12.12 2.80
C SER A 273 -3.10 12.82 3.96
N GLY A 274 -4.36 12.45 4.18
CA GLY A 274 -5.16 12.84 5.35
C GLY A 274 -5.05 11.87 6.53
N GLY A 275 -4.06 10.96 6.53
CA GLY A 275 -3.85 9.96 7.58
C GLY A 275 -3.61 8.54 7.06
N CYS A 276 -4.10 8.23 5.86
CA CYS A 276 -3.91 6.92 5.21
C CYS A 276 -2.49 6.72 4.66
N VAL A 277 -2.16 5.50 4.26
CA VAL A 277 -0.95 5.16 3.51
C VAL A 277 -1.36 4.91 2.06
N ARG A 278 -0.92 5.78 1.15
CA ARG A 278 -1.22 5.68 -0.29
C ARG A 278 -0.11 4.94 -1.00
N MET A 279 -0.45 4.19 -2.04
CA MET A 279 0.45 3.50 -2.96
C MET A 279 0.00 3.75 -4.41
N ALA A 280 0.86 3.45 -5.37
CA ALA A 280 0.43 3.35 -6.77
C ALA A 280 -0.64 2.25 -6.91
N ASN A 281 -1.56 2.41 -7.85
CA ASN A 281 -2.70 1.52 -8.04
C ASN A 281 -2.23 0.10 -8.42
N VAL A 282 -1.21 -0.01 -9.27
CA VAL A 282 -0.58 -1.29 -9.61
C VAL A 282 0.08 -1.94 -8.39
N ASP A 283 0.74 -1.13 -7.57
CA ASP A 283 1.51 -1.62 -6.42
C ASP A 283 0.61 -2.11 -5.29
N VAL A 284 -0.47 -1.39 -4.98
CA VAL A 284 -1.44 -1.86 -3.97
C VAL A 284 -2.17 -3.11 -4.44
N HIS A 285 -2.45 -3.22 -5.73
CA HIS A 285 -3.16 -4.37 -6.29
C HIS A 285 -2.32 -5.64 -6.17
N LEU A 286 -0.99 -5.55 -6.31
CA LEU A 286 -0.10 -6.68 -6.06
C LEU A 286 -0.34 -7.33 -4.70
N LEU A 287 -0.64 -6.55 -3.66
CA LEU A 287 -0.85 -7.07 -2.31
C LEU A 287 -2.05 -8.04 -2.21
N THR A 288 -2.97 -8.01 -3.17
CA THR A 288 -4.10 -8.96 -3.26
C THR A 288 -3.68 -10.35 -3.79
N GLY A 289 -2.49 -10.45 -4.38
CA GLY A 289 -1.98 -11.66 -5.01
C GLY A 289 -1.26 -12.61 -4.05
N THR A 290 -0.62 -13.61 -4.66
CA THR A 290 0.19 -14.61 -3.98
C THR A 290 1.60 -14.68 -4.53
N ASP A 291 2.52 -15.22 -3.74
CA ASP A 291 3.84 -15.63 -4.18
C ASP A 291 3.79 -16.89 -5.09
N GLU A 292 4.96 -17.39 -5.48
CA GLU A 292 5.12 -18.59 -6.31
C GLU A 292 4.66 -19.89 -5.61
N ARG A 293 4.52 -19.87 -4.29
CA ARG A 293 4.02 -20.99 -3.48
C ARG A 293 2.51 -20.93 -3.28
N GLY A 294 1.85 -19.89 -3.77
CA GLY A 294 0.43 -19.63 -3.55
C GLY A 294 0.13 -19.04 -2.17
N VAL A 295 1.13 -18.53 -1.45
CA VAL A 295 0.95 -17.85 -0.17
C VAL A 295 0.55 -16.39 -0.44
N PRO A 296 -0.56 -15.90 0.14
CA PRO A 296 -0.99 -14.52 -0.04
C PRO A 296 0.00 -13.53 0.59
N PHE A 297 0.29 -12.43 -0.12
CA PHE A 297 1.10 -11.34 0.43
C PHE A 297 0.39 -10.62 1.57
N VAL A 298 -0.94 -10.50 1.48
CA VAL A 298 -1.78 -9.95 2.54
C VAL A 298 -2.87 -10.94 2.93
N GLU A 299 -2.94 -11.22 4.23
CA GLU A 299 -4.05 -11.94 4.86
C GLU A 299 -4.91 -10.95 5.63
N VAL A 300 -6.24 -11.11 5.51
CA VAL A 300 -7.21 -10.32 6.25
C VAL A 300 -7.54 -11.04 7.55
N GLY A 301 -7.23 -10.39 8.68
CA GLY A 301 -7.56 -10.89 10.00
C GLY A 301 -9.06 -10.76 10.31
N ALA A 302 -9.47 -11.35 11.44
CA ALA A 302 -10.82 -11.20 11.96
C ALA A 302 -10.79 -10.34 13.22
N LEU A 303 -11.71 -9.38 13.33
CA LEU A 303 -12.00 -8.72 14.59
C LEU A 303 -12.95 -9.58 15.42
N ASP A 304 -12.80 -9.52 16.74
CA ASP A 304 -13.76 -10.10 17.67
C ASP A 304 -15.12 -9.37 17.58
N LYS A 305 -16.14 -9.95 18.23
CA LYS A 305 -17.51 -9.38 18.24
C LYS A 305 -17.58 -7.96 18.82
N SER A 306 -16.56 -7.53 19.56
CA SER A 306 -16.50 -6.19 20.13
C SER A 306 -15.78 -5.18 19.24
N GLY A 307 -15.11 -5.64 18.17
CA GLY A 307 -14.23 -4.83 17.34
C GLY A 307 -12.92 -4.41 18.01
N LYS A 308 -12.63 -4.93 19.23
CA LYS A 308 -11.54 -4.46 20.10
C LYS A 308 -10.33 -5.37 20.13
N SER A 309 -10.39 -6.57 19.56
CA SER A 309 -9.22 -7.42 19.37
C SER A 309 -9.28 -8.13 18.03
N GLY A 310 -8.13 -8.22 17.35
CA GLY A 310 -7.97 -8.96 16.10
C GLY A 310 -7.28 -10.30 16.32
N ARG A 311 -7.69 -11.34 15.57
CA ARG A 311 -6.91 -12.56 15.37
C ARG A 311 -6.44 -12.64 13.91
N GLY A 312 -5.19 -13.05 13.72
CA GLY A 312 -4.59 -13.20 12.39
C GLY A 312 -4.38 -11.86 11.69
N GLY A 313 -4.35 -11.90 10.35
CA GLY A 313 -4.10 -10.75 9.50
C GLY A 313 -2.62 -10.39 9.39
N THR A 314 -2.24 -9.84 8.25
CA THR A 314 -0.86 -9.39 7.99
C THR A 314 -0.49 -8.26 8.96
N PRO A 315 0.60 -8.41 9.73
CA PRO A 315 1.09 -7.35 10.60
C PRO A 315 1.68 -6.21 9.75
N VAL A 316 1.42 -4.98 10.17
CA VAL A 316 1.91 -3.76 9.52
C VAL A 316 2.55 -2.90 10.58
N MET A 317 3.83 -2.57 10.44
CA MET A 317 4.51 -1.61 11.31
C MET A 317 4.60 -0.27 10.59
N ILE A 318 4.13 0.82 11.20
CA ILE A 318 4.35 2.18 10.71
C ILE A 318 5.32 2.88 11.65
N HIS A 319 6.48 3.27 11.13
CA HIS A 319 7.56 3.83 11.92
C HIS A 319 8.10 5.13 11.29
N VAL A 320 8.62 6.01 12.14
CA VAL A 320 9.37 7.20 11.74
C VAL A 320 10.47 7.42 12.78
N SER A 321 11.68 7.76 12.33
CA SER A 321 12.81 8.02 13.21
C SER A 321 12.51 9.19 14.16
N PRO A 322 12.95 9.15 15.43
CA PRO A 322 12.64 10.19 16.42
C PRO A 322 13.01 11.62 15.99
N GLY A 323 14.03 11.79 15.16
CA GLY A 323 14.50 13.08 14.65
C GLY A 323 13.64 13.69 13.53
N GLU A 324 12.77 12.90 12.89
CA GLU A 324 12.00 13.31 11.71
C GLU A 324 10.57 13.78 12.06
N LYS A 325 10.23 13.81 13.35
CA LYS A 325 8.93 14.27 13.83
C LYS A 325 8.62 15.72 13.47
N SER A 326 9.63 16.55 13.20
CA SER A 326 9.48 17.96 12.83
C SER A 326 9.74 18.23 11.35
N GLY A 327 8.72 18.01 10.52
CA GLY A 327 8.36 18.93 9.44
C GLY A 327 9.38 19.25 8.34
N ARG A 328 10.07 18.27 7.75
CA ARG A 328 10.59 18.51 6.39
C ARG A 328 9.38 18.53 5.43
N PRO A 329 9.09 19.65 4.74
CA PRO A 329 8.02 19.68 3.75
C PRO A 329 8.31 18.67 2.65
N ALA A 330 7.25 18.17 2.02
CA ALA A 330 7.32 17.31 0.84
C ALA A 330 8.42 17.78 -0.12
N SER A 331 9.29 16.85 -0.55
CA SER A 331 10.11 17.05 -1.74
C SER A 331 9.22 17.56 -2.87
N SER A 332 9.59 18.68 -3.48
CA SER A 332 8.83 19.26 -4.60
C SER A 332 9.01 18.48 -5.91
N LYS A 333 9.77 17.38 -5.91
CA LYS A 333 9.99 16.55 -7.10
C LYS A 333 8.96 15.42 -7.12
N PRO A 334 8.25 15.22 -8.25
CA PRO A 334 7.33 14.09 -8.42
C PRO A 334 8.00 12.74 -8.19
N ALA A 335 7.21 11.73 -7.79
CA ALA A 335 7.67 10.37 -7.53
C ALA A 335 8.55 9.76 -8.66
N TRP A 336 8.25 10.09 -9.92
CA TRP A 336 8.95 9.55 -11.09
C TRP A 336 10.37 10.10 -11.28
N ASP A 337 10.70 11.25 -10.67
CA ASP A 337 12.07 11.79 -10.65
C ASP A 337 12.96 11.10 -9.61
N ALA A 338 12.37 10.51 -8.57
CA ALA A 338 13.10 9.87 -7.47
C ALA A 338 13.59 8.46 -7.80
N ASN A 339 13.05 7.86 -8.87
CA ASN A 339 13.43 6.53 -9.35
C ASN A 339 13.44 6.54 -10.89
N PRO A 340 14.35 7.30 -11.52
CA PRO A 340 14.41 7.33 -12.99
C PRO A 340 14.58 5.90 -13.50
N PRO A 341 13.94 5.52 -14.62
CA PRO A 341 14.24 4.26 -15.27
C PRO A 341 15.76 4.11 -15.35
N ARG A 342 16.31 3.01 -14.82
CA ARG A 342 17.72 2.72 -15.07
C ARG A 342 17.88 2.75 -16.58
N GLU A 343 18.66 3.70 -17.10
CA GLU A 343 18.90 3.75 -18.54
C GLU A 343 19.39 2.36 -18.96
N ALA A 344 18.72 1.76 -19.93
CA ALA A 344 19.12 0.50 -20.56
C ALA A 344 20.52 0.60 -21.23
N SER A 345 21.20 1.74 -21.13
CA SER A 345 22.44 2.10 -21.82
C SER A 345 23.73 1.62 -21.14
N GLN A 346 23.67 1.01 -19.94
CA GLN A 346 24.89 0.58 -19.22
C GLN A 346 25.10 -0.95 -19.09
N GLN A 347 24.26 -1.81 -19.68
CA GLN A 347 24.53 -3.25 -19.71
C GLN A 347 24.76 -3.86 -21.12
N ASP A 348 24.50 -3.13 -22.21
CA ASP A 348 24.74 -3.64 -23.58
C ASP A 348 25.88 -2.91 -24.31
N ARG A 349 27.03 -2.76 -23.65
CA ARG A 349 28.29 -2.61 -24.39
C ARG A 349 28.99 -3.94 -24.42
N LEU A 350 28.83 -4.67 -25.51
CA LEU A 350 29.78 -5.71 -25.88
C LEU A 350 31.19 -5.10 -25.80
N PRO A 351 32.18 -5.81 -25.21
CA PRO A 351 33.53 -5.31 -25.13
C PRO A 351 34.07 -4.98 -26.53
N PRO A 352 34.96 -3.98 -26.67
CA PRO A 352 35.49 -3.57 -27.96
C PRO A 352 36.20 -4.76 -28.62
N GLY A 353 35.60 -5.31 -29.68
CA GLY A 353 36.14 -6.47 -30.40
C GLY A 353 35.14 -7.37 -31.14
N PHE A 354 33.83 -7.23 -30.92
CA PHE A 354 32.82 -8.01 -31.64
C PHE A 354 32.26 -7.23 -32.84
N LYS A 355 32.41 -7.76 -34.06
CA LYS A 355 31.74 -7.30 -35.28
C LYS A 355 30.49 -8.15 -35.50
N ASP A 356 29.34 -7.52 -35.65
CA ASP A 356 28.14 -8.17 -36.16
C ASP A 356 28.36 -8.68 -37.58
N VAL A 357 28.08 -9.97 -37.78
CA VAL A 357 28.02 -10.63 -39.08
C VAL A 357 26.56 -10.99 -39.34
N THR A 358 25.84 -10.07 -39.96
CA THR A 358 24.59 -10.30 -40.70
C THR A 358 24.56 -9.25 -41.81
N GLY A 359 24.76 -9.53 -43.10
CA GLY A 359 24.59 -10.80 -43.79
C GLY A 359 23.13 -11.01 -44.17
N GLU A 360 22.74 -10.37 -45.28
CA GLU A 360 21.45 -10.39 -46.02
C GLU A 360 20.31 -9.50 -45.53
#